data_AF-V4LG64-F1
#
_entry.id   AF-V4LG64-F1
#
_cell.length_a   1.000
_cell.length_b   1.000
_cell.length_c   1.000
_cell.angle_alpha   90.00
_cell.angle_beta   90.00
_cell.angle_gamma   90.00
#
_symmetry.space_group_name_H-M   'P 1'
#
loop_
_entity.id
_entity.type
_entity.pdbx_description
1 polymer ?
#
loop_
_entity_poly.entity_id
_entity_poly.type
_entity_poly.pdbx_seq_one_letter_code
_entity_poly.pdbx_strand_id
1 'polypeptide(L)'
;TCWACSVVRSVQALYNISIPVVREQRELSVQHLVNNVTFDKKDGITNTKKAFNYIKNHGVCSSDQCKQQSNVVHQSSCRHGNERIYESVPDSLPSRGFHAVLLIGYGNHNGRPYWVVQNSWGSGWGFEGGFGYIYRQTKRGRRSVFTEVHYPTKKKRDRA
;
A
#
# COMPACT_ATOMS: atom_id res chain seq x y z
N THR A 1 -7.80 -4.63 -6.54
CA THR A 1 -8.10 -4.02 -5.22
C THR A 1 -6.88 -3.39 -4.55
N CYS A 2 -5.81 -3.04 -5.28
CA CYS A 2 -4.58 -2.51 -4.70
C CYS A 2 -4.75 -1.21 -3.89
N TRP A 3 -5.68 -0.35 -4.31
CA TRP A 3 -6.11 0.85 -3.58
C TRP A 3 -6.57 0.53 -2.15
N ALA A 4 -7.45 -0.45 -1.99
CA ALA A 4 -8.01 -0.83 -0.69
C ALA A 4 -6.94 -1.46 0.20
N CYS A 5 -6.11 -2.35 -0.36
CA CYS A 5 -5.01 -2.96 0.37
C CYS A 5 -4.04 -1.91 0.92
N SER A 6 -3.62 -0.96 0.08
CA SER A 6 -2.64 0.07 0.47
C SER A 6 -3.20 1.00 1.53
N VAL A 7 -4.46 1.45 1.37
CA VAL A 7 -5.12 2.33 2.35
C VAL A 7 -5.32 1.62 3.68
N VAL A 8 -5.93 0.43 3.69
CA VAL A 8 -6.22 -0.30 4.93
C VAL A 8 -4.93 -0.66 5.66
N ARG A 9 -3.89 -1.14 4.96
CA ARG A 9 -2.61 -1.47 5.60
C ARG A 9 -1.90 -0.24 6.15
N SER A 10 -2.00 0.92 5.49
CA SER A 10 -1.44 2.17 6.04
C SER A 10 -2.14 2.60 7.34
N VAL A 11 -3.47 2.44 7.41
CA VAL A 11 -4.26 2.73 8.60
C VAL A 11 -3.96 1.72 9.72
N GLN A 12 -3.85 0.43 9.37
CA GLN A 12 -3.45 -0.62 10.29
C GLN A 12 -2.07 -0.36 10.88
N ALA A 13 -1.09 0.00 10.05
CA ALA A 13 0.25 0.34 10.51
C ALA A 13 0.19 1.51 11.51
N LEU A 14 -0.52 2.60 11.17
CA LEU A 14 -0.70 3.74 12.07
C LEU A 14 -1.44 3.38 13.37
N TYR A 15 -2.39 2.46 13.32
CA TYR A 15 -3.11 2.01 14.51
C TYR A 15 -2.21 1.16 15.42
N ASN A 16 -1.45 0.22 14.83
CA ASN A 16 -0.60 -0.73 15.53
C ASN A 16 0.75 -0.15 15.96
N ILE A 17 1.23 0.96 15.36
CA ILE A 17 2.55 1.54 15.68
C ILE A 17 2.69 1.95 17.15
N SER A 18 1.58 2.27 17.81
CA SER A 18 1.54 2.60 19.23
C SER A 18 1.28 1.40 20.15
N ILE A 19 1.13 0.19 19.61
CA ILE A 19 0.79 -1.03 20.35
C ILE A 19 2.02 -1.94 20.36
N PRO A 20 2.78 -1.99 21.48
CA PRO A 20 4.04 -2.73 21.54
C PRO A 20 3.84 -4.25 21.59
N VAL A 21 2.69 -4.71 22.09
CA VAL A 21 2.39 -6.13 22.24
C VAL A 21 1.77 -6.67 20.95
N VAL A 22 2.51 -7.49 20.20
CA VAL A 22 2.10 -7.99 18.87
C VAL A 22 0.74 -8.70 18.89
N ARG A 23 0.47 -9.53 19.92
CA ARG A 23 -0.83 -10.23 20.06
C ARG A 23 -2.02 -9.29 20.27
N GLU A 24 -1.78 -8.03 20.64
CA GLU A 24 -2.82 -7.00 20.81
C GLU A 24 -2.99 -6.14 19.55
N GLN A 25 -2.08 -6.26 18.58
CA GLN A 25 -2.23 -5.61 17.29
C GLN A 25 -3.43 -6.19 16.55
N ARG A 26 -4.09 -5.34 15.77
CA ARG A 26 -5.31 -5.70 15.04
C ARG A 26 -5.03 -5.81 13.56
N GLU A 27 -5.60 -6.83 12.94
CA GLU A 27 -5.69 -6.96 11.49
C GLU A 27 -7.00 -6.32 11.02
N LEU A 28 -6.92 -5.42 10.06
CA LEU A 28 -8.06 -4.67 9.52
C LEU A 28 -8.55 -5.28 8.21
N SER A 29 -9.87 -5.28 8.01
CA SER A 29 -10.47 -5.91 6.84
C SER A 29 -10.35 -5.05 5.59
N VAL A 30 -9.57 -5.52 4.61
CA VAL A 30 -9.56 -4.96 3.25
C VAL A 30 -10.93 -5.12 2.58
N GLN A 31 -11.60 -6.26 2.80
CA GLN A 31 -12.87 -6.58 2.16
C GLN A 31 -13.98 -5.59 2.56
N HIS A 32 -13.96 -5.14 3.82
CA HIS A 32 -14.90 -4.14 4.29
C HIS A 32 -14.87 -2.85 3.44
N LEU A 33 -13.66 -2.38 3.13
CA LEU A 33 -13.49 -1.19 2.30
C LEU A 33 -13.89 -1.46 0.84
N VAL A 34 -13.56 -2.63 0.31
CA VAL A 34 -13.97 -3.07 -1.04
C VAL A 34 -15.49 -3.10 -1.19
N ASN A 35 -16.21 -3.53 -0.15
CA ASN A 35 -17.67 -3.62 -0.17
C ASN A 35 -18.36 -2.26 -0.08
N ASN A 36 -17.73 -1.27 0.58
CA ASN A 36 -18.40 -0.02 0.94
C ASN A 36 -17.91 1.22 0.17
N VAL A 37 -16.81 1.12 -0.58
CA VAL A 37 -16.28 2.25 -1.36
C VAL A 37 -16.34 1.94 -2.85
N THR A 38 -17.07 2.78 -3.58
CA THR A 38 -17.18 2.68 -5.04
C THR A 38 -15.83 2.96 -5.70
N PHE A 39 -15.41 2.02 -6.55
CA PHE A 39 -14.14 2.07 -7.27
C PHE A 39 -14.35 2.53 -8.72
N ASP A 40 -13.59 3.55 -9.15
CA ASP A 40 -13.50 3.96 -10.54
C ASP A 40 -12.23 3.42 -11.20
N LYS A 41 -12.38 2.58 -12.24
CA LYS A 41 -11.24 1.98 -12.96
C LYS A 41 -10.34 3.02 -13.64
N LYS A 42 -10.82 4.23 -13.89
CA LYS A 42 -10.09 5.29 -14.60
C LYS A 42 -9.36 6.26 -13.67
N ASP A 43 -9.69 6.29 -12.38
CA ASP A 43 -9.18 7.30 -11.45
C ASP A 43 -8.70 6.69 -10.12
N GLY A 44 -7.46 6.17 -10.12
CA GLY A 44 -6.84 5.58 -8.93
C GLY A 44 -6.58 6.58 -7.80
N ILE A 45 -6.33 7.84 -8.12
CA ILE A 45 -5.99 8.89 -7.14
C ILE A 45 -7.25 9.22 -6.32
N THR A 46 -8.36 9.49 -7.00
CA THR A 46 -9.63 9.79 -6.34
C THR A 46 -10.15 8.59 -5.55
N ASN A 47 -9.93 7.36 -6.02
CA ASN A 47 -10.29 6.17 -5.25
C ASN A 47 -9.56 6.10 -3.89
N THR A 48 -8.28 6.44 -3.87
CA THR A 48 -7.48 6.48 -2.63
C THR A 48 -8.04 7.53 -1.66
N LYS A 49 -8.41 8.71 -2.17
CA LYS A 49 -9.03 9.78 -1.37
C LYS A 49 -10.41 9.36 -0.82
N LYS A 50 -11.26 8.75 -1.66
CA LYS A 50 -12.57 8.21 -1.25
C LYS A 50 -12.43 7.19 -0.13
N ALA A 51 -11.45 6.29 -0.25
CA ALA A 51 -11.15 5.29 0.76
C ALA A 51 -10.75 5.91 2.12
N PHE A 52 -9.81 6.86 2.13
CA PHE A 52 -9.45 7.55 3.37
C PHE A 52 -10.62 8.32 3.97
N ASN A 53 -11.43 9.01 3.14
CA ASN A 53 -12.60 9.73 3.61
C ASN A 53 -13.67 8.79 4.20
N TYR A 54 -13.88 7.62 3.58
CA TYR A 54 -14.78 6.61 4.11
C TYR A 54 -14.34 6.16 5.51
N ILE A 55 -13.06 5.76 5.66
CA ILE A 55 -12.50 5.32 6.95
C ILE A 55 -12.59 6.42 8.00
N LYS A 56 -12.35 7.69 7.62
CA LYS A 56 -12.48 8.83 8.53
C LYS A 56 -13.89 8.94 9.13
N ASN A 57 -14.93 8.68 8.34
CA ASN A 57 -16.32 8.91 8.74
C ASN A 57 -17.02 7.66 9.31
N HIS A 58 -16.60 6.46 8.90
CA HIS A 58 -17.26 5.19 9.26
C HIS A 58 -16.36 4.22 10.01
N GLY A 59 -15.05 4.49 10.06
CA GLY A 59 -14.07 3.53 10.55
C GLY A 59 -13.82 2.37 9.58
N VAL A 60 -13.14 1.36 10.08
CA VAL A 60 -12.89 0.09 9.38
C VAL A 60 -12.92 -1.03 10.41
N CYS A 61 -13.67 -2.10 10.13
CA CYS A 61 -13.74 -3.26 11.01
C CYS A 61 -12.46 -4.11 10.93
N SER A 62 -12.26 -4.90 11.98
CA SER A 62 -11.21 -5.89 12.02
C SER A 62 -11.53 -7.09 11.10
N SER A 63 -10.50 -7.83 10.71
CA SER A 63 -10.63 -8.98 9.81
C SER A 63 -11.43 -10.14 10.40
N ASP A 64 -11.48 -10.28 11.73
CA ASP A 64 -12.33 -11.25 12.42
C ASP A 64 -13.83 -10.88 12.36
N GLN A 65 -14.15 -9.59 12.38
CA GLN A 65 -15.52 -9.09 12.25
C GLN A 65 -16.02 -9.08 10.79
N CYS A 66 -15.12 -8.79 9.85
CA CYS A 66 -15.42 -8.68 8.43
C CYS A 66 -14.52 -9.61 7.62
N LYS A 67 -14.90 -10.89 7.56
CA LYS A 67 -14.11 -11.93 6.89
C LYS A 67 -13.88 -11.59 5.41
N GLN A 68 -12.66 -11.83 4.95
CA GLN A 68 -12.34 -11.77 3.53
C GLN A 68 -13.12 -12.86 2.79
N GLN A 69 -13.70 -12.52 1.65
CA GLN A 69 -14.26 -13.53 0.75
C GLN A 69 -13.10 -14.27 0.07
N SER A 70 -13.18 -15.59 -0.02
CA SER A 70 -12.10 -16.51 -0.42
C SER A 70 -11.53 -16.32 -1.84
N ASN A 71 -12.05 -15.37 -2.62
CA ASN A 71 -11.81 -15.30 -4.07
C ASN A 71 -10.99 -14.08 -4.52
N VAL A 72 -10.28 -13.38 -3.62
CA VAL A 72 -9.43 -12.23 -4.00
C VAL A 72 -7.95 -12.54 -3.84
N VAL A 73 -7.51 -13.70 -4.32
CA VAL A 73 -6.11 -13.94 -4.65
C VAL A 73 -5.99 -13.86 -6.17
N HIS A 74 -5.81 -12.65 -6.71
CA HIS A 74 -5.21 -12.53 -8.03
C HIS A 74 -3.72 -12.87 -7.88
N GLN A 75 -3.40 -14.16 -8.00
CA GLN A 75 -2.04 -14.62 -8.30
C GLN A 75 -1.70 -14.10 -9.72
N SER A 76 -1.17 -12.88 -9.81
CA SER A 76 -0.39 -12.52 -10.99
C SER A 76 0.97 -13.17 -10.82
N SER A 77 1.17 -14.28 -11.53
CA SER A 77 2.42 -15.03 -11.64
C SER A 77 3.49 -14.22 -12.38
N CYS A 78 3.98 -13.14 -11.76
CA CYS A 78 5.16 -12.46 -12.26
C CYS A 78 6.37 -12.96 -11.47
N ARG A 79 7.04 -13.99 -12.00
CA ARG A 79 8.35 -14.46 -11.50
C ARG A 79 9.36 -13.33 -11.69
N HIS A 80 9.94 -12.83 -10.61
CA HIS A 80 11.01 -11.84 -10.66
C HIS A 80 12.16 -12.28 -9.75
N GLY A 81 13.39 -12.02 -10.19
CA GLY A 81 14.59 -12.41 -9.45
C GLY A 81 14.68 -11.74 -8.08
N ASN A 82 15.25 -12.46 -7.12
CA ASN A 82 15.22 -12.15 -5.68
C ASN A 82 15.97 -10.85 -5.27
N GLU A 83 16.66 -10.15 -6.17
CA GLU A 83 17.62 -9.08 -5.82
C GLU A 83 17.56 -7.84 -6.75
N ARG A 84 16.45 -7.58 -7.42
CA ARG A 84 16.37 -6.42 -8.34
C ARG A 84 15.74 -5.20 -7.68
N ILE A 85 16.48 -4.08 -7.68
CA ILE A 85 15.88 -2.75 -7.55
C ILE A 85 15.17 -2.45 -8.88
N TYR A 86 13.84 -2.36 -8.84
CA TYR A 86 13.03 -2.01 -10.00
C TYR A 86 13.24 -0.54 -10.35
N GLU A 87 13.67 -0.26 -11.57
CA GLU A 87 13.83 1.09 -12.10
C GLU A 87 12.86 1.27 -13.27
N SER A 88 12.06 2.35 -13.27
CA SER A 88 11.27 2.71 -14.45
C SER A 88 12.13 3.48 -15.43
N VAL A 89 11.97 3.23 -16.73
CA VAL A 89 12.49 4.12 -17.77
C VAL A 89 11.70 5.44 -17.70
N PRO A 90 12.34 6.61 -17.46
CA PRO A 90 11.63 7.88 -17.22
C PRO A 90 10.73 8.36 -18.36
N ASP A 91 10.93 7.83 -19.57
CA ASP A 91 10.37 8.38 -20.81
C ASP A 91 9.31 7.49 -21.47
N SER A 92 9.09 6.27 -20.97
CA SER A 92 7.92 5.48 -21.37
C SER A 92 6.78 5.77 -20.39
N LEU A 93 5.87 6.68 -20.73
CA LEU A 93 4.57 6.78 -20.05
C LEU A 93 3.89 5.41 -20.14
N PRO A 94 3.71 4.66 -19.04
CA PRO A 94 2.95 3.43 -19.14
C PRO A 94 1.49 3.83 -19.32
N SER A 95 0.97 3.61 -20.52
CA SER A 95 -0.39 3.95 -20.93
C SER A 95 -1.48 3.12 -20.24
N ARG A 96 -1.21 2.43 -19.12
CA ARG A 96 -2.14 1.46 -18.54
C ARG A 96 -2.11 1.42 -17.02
N GLY A 97 -2.93 2.30 -16.42
CA GLY A 97 -3.53 2.11 -15.10
C GLY A 97 -2.73 2.66 -13.91
N PHE A 98 -3.46 3.06 -12.87
CA PHE A 98 -2.90 3.40 -11.57
C PHE A 98 -2.79 2.13 -10.70
N HIS A 99 -1.60 1.88 -10.13
CA HIS A 99 -1.38 0.81 -9.15
C HIS A 99 -0.90 1.41 -7.83
N ALA A 100 -1.60 1.10 -6.75
CA ALA A 100 -1.23 1.55 -5.40
C ALA A 100 -0.41 0.45 -4.69
N VAL A 101 0.69 0.84 -4.08
CA VAL A 101 1.51 -0.01 -3.20
C VAL A 101 1.72 0.69 -1.86
N LEU A 102 2.07 -0.06 -0.82
CA LEU A 102 2.42 0.51 0.47
C LEU A 102 3.93 0.76 0.54
N LEU A 103 4.33 2.01 0.75
CA LEU A 103 5.72 2.37 1.04
C LEU A 103 6.00 2.10 2.52
N ILE A 104 6.98 1.25 2.83
CA ILE A 104 7.26 0.81 4.22
C ILE A 104 8.66 1.18 4.70
N GLY A 105 9.53 1.65 3.82
CA GLY A 105 10.89 1.99 4.18
C GLY A 105 11.72 2.48 3.00
N TYR A 106 12.99 2.72 3.26
CA TYR A 106 13.97 3.08 2.25
C TYR A 106 15.36 2.63 2.70
N GLY A 107 16.30 2.60 1.77
CA GLY A 107 17.69 2.31 2.05
C GLY A 107 18.62 2.81 0.95
N ASN A 108 19.86 2.36 1.04
CA ASN A 108 20.89 2.58 0.04
C ASN A 108 21.78 1.35 0.01
N HIS A 109 21.94 0.75 -1.16
CA HIS A 109 22.84 -0.36 -1.37
C HIS A 109 23.89 0.06 -2.40
N ASN A 110 25.16 0.13 -2.00
CA ASN A 110 26.30 0.48 -2.87
C ASN A 110 26.08 1.77 -3.69
N GLY A 111 25.61 2.82 -3.02
CA GLY A 111 25.34 4.11 -3.67
C GLY A 111 24.03 4.17 -4.48
N ARG A 112 23.25 3.08 -4.51
CA ARG A 112 21.95 3.00 -5.18
C ARG A 112 20.82 3.13 -4.14
N PRO A 113 20.24 4.33 -3.98
CA PRO A 113 19.11 4.53 -3.08
C PRO A 113 17.85 3.80 -3.58
N TYR A 114 17.08 3.22 -2.66
CA TYR A 114 15.84 2.52 -2.97
C TYR A 114 14.74 2.80 -1.94
N TRP A 115 13.51 2.59 -2.37
CA TRP A 115 12.30 2.46 -1.58
C TRP A 115 12.01 0.99 -1.32
N VAL A 116 11.48 0.67 -0.14
CA VAL A 116 10.92 -0.65 0.18
C VAL A 116 9.40 -0.55 0.06
N VAL A 117 8.80 -1.44 -0.73
CA VAL A 117 7.34 -1.49 -0.90
C VAL A 117 6.78 -2.85 -0.51
N GLN A 118 5.57 -2.85 0.03
CA GLN A 118 4.73 -4.04 0.17
C GLN A 118 3.63 -3.99 -0.89
N ASN A 119 3.52 -5.06 -1.68
CA ASN A 119 2.56 -5.16 -2.77
C ASN A 119 1.30 -5.96 -2.38
N SER A 120 0.32 -6.03 -3.27
CA SER A 120 -0.95 -6.73 -3.08
C SER A 120 -1.16 -7.87 -4.08
N TRP A 121 -0.07 -8.44 -4.63
CA TRP A 121 -0.09 -9.50 -5.64
C TRP A 121 0.18 -10.90 -5.06
N GLY A 122 0.11 -11.04 -3.74
CA GLY A 122 0.38 -12.28 -3.03
C GLY A 122 1.86 -12.55 -2.79
N SER A 123 2.14 -13.65 -2.10
CA SER A 123 3.48 -14.01 -1.64
C SER A 123 4.41 -14.55 -2.73
N GLY A 124 3.87 -14.90 -3.89
CA GLY A 124 4.67 -15.36 -5.04
C GLY A 124 5.36 -14.24 -5.82
N TRP A 125 5.15 -12.98 -5.44
CA TRP A 125 5.78 -11.83 -6.09
C TRP A 125 6.86 -11.21 -5.20
N GLY A 126 7.95 -10.78 -5.83
CA GLY A 126 9.03 -10.06 -5.16
C GLY A 126 9.81 -10.95 -4.19
N PHE A 127 10.38 -10.34 -3.15
CA PHE A 127 11.07 -11.05 -2.08
C PHE A 127 10.20 -11.12 -0.82
N GLU A 128 10.57 -12.03 0.10
CA GLU A 128 9.95 -12.18 1.44
C GLU A 128 8.41 -12.20 1.46
N GLY A 129 7.79 -12.76 0.42
CA GLY A 129 6.34 -12.92 0.40
C GLY A 129 5.54 -11.67 0.03
N GLY A 130 6.06 -10.81 -0.84
CA GLY A 130 5.28 -9.69 -1.43
C GLY A 130 5.96 -8.33 -1.40
N PHE A 131 7.25 -8.28 -1.07
CA PHE A 131 8.03 -7.04 -0.95
C PHE A 131 8.90 -6.79 -2.18
N GLY A 132 9.22 -5.53 -2.42
CA GLY A 132 10.06 -5.12 -3.55
C GLY A 132 10.88 -3.88 -3.25
N TYR A 133 11.99 -3.71 -3.99
CA TYR A 133 12.81 -2.52 -3.96
C TYR A 133 12.58 -1.69 -5.21
N ILE A 134 12.21 -0.42 -5.06
CA ILE A 134 12.03 0.50 -6.19
C ILE A 134 13.12 1.56 -6.14
N TYR A 135 13.75 1.87 -7.26
CA TYR A 135 14.78 2.90 -7.29
C TYR A 135 14.23 4.23 -6.78
N ARG A 136 14.98 4.84 -5.87
CA ARG A 136 14.63 6.11 -5.26
C ARG A 136 15.44 7.21 -5.91
N GLN A 137 14.78 8.00 -6.74
CA GLN A 137 15.38 9.23 -7.24
C GLN A 137 15.61 10.22 -6.10
N THR A 138 16.86 10.60 -5.86
CA THR A 138 17.24 11.56 -4.79
C THR A 138 17.62 12.94 -5.33
N LYS A 139 17.81 13.10 -6.65
CA LYS A 139 18.15 14.39 -7.25
C LYS A 139 16.90 15.26 -7.38
N ARG A 140 16.98 16.48 -6.82
CA ARG A 140 15.92 17.51 -6.94
C ARG A 140 15.60 17.79 -8.41
N GLY A 141 14.31 17.95 -8.73
CA GLY A 141 13.83 18.24 -10.08
C GLY A 141 13.70 17.02 -11.00
N ARG A 142 14.13 15.82 -10.58
CA ARG A 142 13.90 14.58 -11.34
C ARG A 142 12.61 13.89 -10.87
N ARG A 143 11.85 13.36 -11.82
CA ARG A 143 10.58 12.64 -11.56
C ARG A 143 10.83 11.37 -10.74
N SER A 144 9.93 11.11 -9.80
CA SER A 144 9.84 9.85 -9.06
C SER A 144 8.95 8.86 -9.81
N VAL A 145 9.13 7.56 -9.54
CA VAL A 145 8.20 6.50 -9.98
C VAL A 145 6.84 6.66 -9.29
N PHE A 146 6.83 7.17 -8.05
CA PHE A 146 5.61 7.51 -7.35
C PHE A 146 5.14 8.90 -7.75
N THR A 147 3.98 8.97 -8.39
CA THR A 147 3.36 10.23 -8.82
C THR A 147 2.52 10.87 -7.72
N GLU A 148 1.97 10.08 -6.80
CA GLU A 148 1.14 10.52 -5.68
C GLU A 148 1.44 9.72 -4.42
N VAL A 149 1.44 10.40 -3.26
CA VAL A 149 1.69 9.78 -1.95
C VAL A 149 0.67 10.31 -0.95
N HIS A 150 0.01 9.39 -0.25
CA HIS A 150 -0.98 9.70 0.78
C HIS A 150 -0.64 8.93 2.07
N TYR A 151 -0.95 9.52 3.22
CA TYR A 151 -0.76 8.88 4.51
C TYR A 151 -1.91 9.25 5.47
N PRO A 152 -2.39 8.31 6.30
CA PRO A 152 -3.36 8.61 7.34
C PRO A 152 -2.71 9.36 8.51
N THR A 153 -3.51 10.13 9.23
CA THR A 153 -3.12 10.77 10.50
C THR A 153 -4.12 10.44 11.58
N LYS A 154 -3.64 10.21 12.81
CA LYS A 154 -4.46 9.92 13.98
C LYS A 154 -4.49 11.17 14.87
N LYS A 155 -5.68 11.72 15.13
CA LYS A 155 -5.83 12.75 16.16
C LYS A 155 -5.50 12.14 17.51
N LYS A 156 -4.73 12.85 18.34
CA LYS A 156 -4.60 12.49 19.76
C LYS A 156 -5.98 12.58 20.39
N ARG A 157 -6.35 11.61 21.22
CA ARG A 157 -7.51 11.78 22.11
C ARG A 157 -7.16 12.93 23.05
N ASP A 158 -7.97 13.97 23.08
CA ASP A 158 -7.92 14.93 24.17
C ASP A 158 -8.15 14.14 25.46
N ARG A 159 -7.20 14.26 26.41
CA ARG A 159 -7.38 13.65 27.73
C ARG A 159 -8.50 14.45 28.40
N ALA A 160 -9.66 13.83 28.54
CA ALA A 160 -10.68 14.28 29.48
C ALA A 160 -10.17 14.08 30.92
#